data_AF-A0A1W1BDI3-F1
#
_entry.id   AF-A0A1W1BDI3-F1
#
_cell.length_a   1.000
_cell.length_b   1.000
_cell.length_c   1.000
_cell.angle_alpha   90.00
_cell.angle_beta   90.00
_cell.angle_gamma   90.00
#
_symmetry.space_group_name_H-M   'P 1'
#
loop_
_entity.id
_entity.type
_entity.pdbx_description
1 polymer ?
#
loop_
_entity_poly.entity_id
_entity_poly.type
_entity_poly.pdbx_seq_one_letter_code
_entity_poly.pdbx_strand_id
1 'polypeptide(L)'
;MDLSELINNYKFLSNKEEHLKAAGFESDIDIFKVVAHFIREGNLEIVKQFIESGYDVNSSESGDFGSSLLHNAIRYGKMDIFDYLIEQGADIDFMDAVGWTPLMESIIDGKPEFGAKLVAKGADQTIANQRGANAKMLAMKFGQSAFLEFLD
;
A
#
# COMPACT_ATOMS: atom_id res chain seq x y z
N MET A 1 -19.47 -2.13 9.19
CA MET A 1 -20.27 -3.01 8.32
C MET A 1 -19.92 -4.44 8.65
N ASP A 2 -20.87 -5.37 8.62
CA ASP A 2 -20.56 -6.80 8.80
C ASP A 2 -20.20 -7.50 7.47
N LEU A 3 -19.87 -8.80 7.52
CA LEU A 3 -19.49 -9.55 6.31
C LEU A 3 -20.63 -9.64 5.28
N SER A 4 -21.87 -9.78 5.75
CA SER A 4 -23.02 -9.89 4.86
C SER A 4 -23.26 -8.57 4.13
N GLU A 5 -23.16 -7.45 4.84
CA GLU A 5 -23.24 -6.10 4.27
C GLU A 5 -22.09 -5.86 3.27
N LEU A 6 -20.87 -6.31 3.59
CA LEU A 6 -19.72 -6.21 2.69
C LEU A 6 -19.97 -6.94 1.36
N ILE A 7 -20.40 -8.20 1.43
CA ILE A 7 -20.67 -9.01 0.23
C ILE A 7 -21.82 -8.43 -0.59
N ASN A 8 -22.84 -7.87 0.07
CA ASN A 8 -23.95 -7.22 -0.63
C ASN A 8 -23.50 -5.97 -1.39
N ASN A 9 -22.60 -5.17 -0.81
CA ASN A 9 -22.03 -3.98 -1.45
C ASN A 9 -21.02 -4.33 -2.55
N TYR A 10 -20.28 -5.44 -2.38
CA TYR A 10 -19.24 -5.89 -3.30
C TYR A 10 -19.52 -7.33 -3.74
N LYS A 11 -20.47 -7.50 -4.68
CA LYS A 11 -20.98 -8.82 -5.11
C LYS A 11 -19.89 -9.79 -5.60
N PHE A 12 -18.76 -9.27 -6.09
CA PHE A 12 -17.63 -10.10 -6.51
C PHE A 12 -17.00 -10.89 -5.35
N LEU A 13 -17.24 -10.49 -4.10
CA LEU A 13 -16.79 -11.21 -2.91
C LEU A 13 -17.70 -12.39 -2.54
N SER A 14 -18.86 -12.56 -3.18
CA SER A 14 -19.81 -13.64 -2.84
C SER A 14 -19.19 -15.03 -2.94
N ASN A 15 -18.32 -15.26 -3.94
CA ASN A 15 -17.58 -16.52 -4.09
C ASN A 15 -16.33 -16.62 -3.19
N LYS A 16 -16.05 -15.58 -2.38
CA LYS A 16 -14.95 -15.51 -1.41
C LYS A 16 -15.44 -15.50 0.04
N GLU A 17 -16.74 -15.66 0.31
CA GLU A 17 -17.29 -15.61 1.68
C GLU A 17 -16.55 -16.56 2.63
N GLU A 18 -16.40 -17.83 2.26
CA GLU A 18 -15.69 -18.82 3.10
C GLU A 18 -14.21 -18.46 3.31
N HIS A 19 -13.56 -17.93 2.26
CA HIS A 19 -12.16 -17.45 2.34
C HIS A 19 -12.04 -16.25 3.29
N LEU A 20 -12.97 -15.30 3.22
CA LEU A 20 -13.00 -14.13 4.09
C LEU A 20 -13.25 -14.51 5.55
N LYS A 21 -14.17 -15.46 5.81
CA LYS A 21 -14.39 -16.02 7.16
C LYS A 21 -13.13 -16.71 7.67
N ALA A 22 -12.49 -17.54 6.86
CA ALA A 22 -11.23 -18.19 7.21
C ALA A 22 -10.08 -17.19 7.48
N ALA A 23 -10.11 -16.02 6.82
CA ALA A 23 -9.19 -14.91 7.06
C ALA A 23 -9.56 -14.07 8.30
N GLY A 24 -10.66 -14.38 8.99
CA GLY A 24 -11.11 -13.73 10.22
C GLY A 24 -12.09 -12.56 10.03
N PHE A 25 -12.62 -12.36 8.83
CA PHE A 25 -13.62 -11.32 8.55
C PHE A 25 -15.03 -11.85 8.83
N GLU A 26 -15.52 -11.70 10.06
CA GLU A 26 -16.87 -12.16 10.44
C GLU A 26 -17.72 -11.09 11.15
N SER A 27 -17.08 -10.13 11.82
CA SER A 27 -17.73 -9.09 12.64
C SER A 27 -17.61 -7.71 11.99
N ASP A 28 -17.40 -6.65 12.77
CA ASP A 28 -17.19 -5.30 12.24
C ASP A 28 -15.95 -5.26 11.33
N ILE A 29 -16.20 -5.20 10.03
CA ILE A 29 -15.19 -5.21 8.98
C ILE A 29 -14.88 -3.78 8.56
N ASP A 30 -13.59 -3.51 8.47
CA ASP A 30 -13.02 -2.38 7.74
C ASP A 30 -12.68 -2.83 6.31
N ILE A 31 -13.28 -2.17 5.31
CA ILE A 31 -13.05 -2.48 3.89
C ILE A 31 -11.56 -2.38 3.56
N PHE A 32 -10.84 -1.42 4.16
CA PHE A 32 -9.40 -1.29 3.94
C PHE A 32 -8.66 -2.57 4.29
N LYS A 33 -8.99 -3.21 5.42
CA LYS A 33 -8.34 -4.45 5.84
C LYS A 33 -8.62 -5.60 4.88
N VAL A 34 -9.81 -5.62 4.27
CA VAL A 34 -10.14 -6.60 3.23
C VAL A 34 -9.33 -6.35 1.96
N VAL A 35 -9.25 -5.10 1.50
CA VAL A 35 -8.42 -4.74 0.34
C VAL A 35 -6.95 -5.05 0.61
N ALA A 36 -6.41 -4.64 1.76
CA ALA A 36 -5.04 -4.90 2.18
C ALA A 36 -4.75 -6.41 2.31
N HIS A 37 -5.73 -7.22 2.72
CA HIS A 37 -5.61 -8.68 2.69
C HIS A 37 -5.42 -9.18 1.26
N PHE A 38 -6.25 -8.75 0.30
CA PHE A 38 -6.06 -9.16 -1.10
C PHE A 38 -4.77 -8.62 -1.73
N ILE A 39 -4.28 -7.46 -1.29
CA ILE A 39 -2.92 -6.99 -1.63
C ILE A 39 -1.90 -8.00 -1.11
N ARG A 40 -1.93 -8.34 0.18
CA ARG A 40 -0.98 -9.29 0.79
C ARG A 40 -0.96 -10.65 0.07
N GLU A 41 -2.13 -11.17 -0.31
CA GLU A 41 -2.25 -12.42 -1.06
C GLU A 41 -1.80 -12.28 -2.54
N GLY A 42 -1.60 -11.06 -3.04
CA GLY A 42 -1.23 -10.80 -4.44
C GLY A 42 -2.39 -10.97 -5.41
N ASN A 43 -3.63 -10.81 -4.94
CA ASN A 43 -4.81 -10.97 -5.77
C ASN A 43 -5.18 -9.64 -6.46
N LEU A 44 -4.42 -9.31 -7.50
CA LEU A 44 -4.62 -8.10 -8.29
C LEU A 44 -6.05 -7.96 -8.80
N GLU A 45 -6.67 -9.06 -9.25
CA GLU A 45 -8.03 -9.03 -9.81
C GLU A 45 -9.07 -8.50 -8.82
N ILE A 46 -9.00 -8.94 -7.56
CA ILE A 46 -9.92 -8.44 -6.53
C ILE A 46 -9.61 -6.98 -6.17
N VAL A 47 -8.33 -6.60 -6.13
CA VAL A 47 -7.94 -5.20 -5.88
C VAL A 47 -8.47 -4.27 -6.99
N LYS A 48 -8.39 -4.69 -8.26
CA LYS A 48 -8.98 -3.99 -9.39
C LYS A 48 -10.48 -3.80 -9.21
N GLN A 49 -11.20 -4.87 -8.89
CA GLN A 49 -12.65 -4.83 -8.73
C GLN A 49 -13.10 -3.89 -7.60
N PHE A 50 -12.33 -3.79 -6.50
CA PHE A 50 -12.60 -2.78 -5.47
C PHE A 50 -12.46 -1.36 -6.02
N ILE A 51 -11.34 -1.04 -6.67
CA ILE A 51 -11.08 0.32 -7.18
C ILE A 51 -12.07 0.69 -8.30
N GLU A 52 -12.37 -0.24 -9.21
CA GLU A 52 -13.37 -0.06 -10.27
C GLU A 52 -14.80 0.11 -9.73
N SER A 53 -15.08 -0.43 -8.53
CA SER A 53 -16.35 -0.20 -7.82
C SER A 53 -16.41 1.15 -7.10
N GLY A 54 -15.39 2.00 -7.24
CA GLY A 54 -15.31 3.33 -6.65
C GLY A 54 -14.67 3.37 -5.26
N TYR A 55 -14.00 2.30 -4.83
CA TYR A 55 -13.17 2.35 -3.62
C TYR A 55 -11.99 3.30 -3.84
N ASP A 56 -11.79 4.24 -2.92
CA ASP A 56 -10.74 5.26 -3.05
C ASP A 56 -9.35 4.61 -2.99
N VAL A 57 -8.58 4.76 -4.06
CA VAL A 57 -7.20 4.27 -4.18
C VAL A 57 -6.27 4.85 -3.11
N ASN A 58 -6.60 6.04 -2.60
CA ASN A 58 -5.87 6.75 -1.55
C ASN A 58 -6.41 6.48 -0.15
N SER A 59 -7.30 5.50 0.01
CA SER A 59 -7.70 5.02 1.32
C SER A 59 -6.49 4.55 2.13
N SER A 60 -6.53 4.79 3.43
CA SER A 60 -5.48 4.41 4.37
C SER A 60 -6.03 3.58 5.52
N GLU A 61 -5.14 2.83 6.17
CA GLU A 61 -5.47 2.07 7.37
C GLU A 61 -6.06 2.97 8.46
N SER A 62 -7.15 2.54 9.08
CA SER A 62 -7.67 3.19 10.28
C SER A 62 -6.78 2.87 11.49
N GLY A 63 -6.44 3.90 12.29
CA GLY A 63 -5.64 3.75 13.51
C GLY A 63 -4.23 4.34 13.41
N ASP A 64 -3.28 3.74 14.14
CA ASP A 64 -2.02 4.39 14.49
C ASP A 64 -0.97 4.44 13.38
N PHE A 65 -1.07 3.58 12.37
CA PHE A 65 -0.07 3.51 11.28
C PHE A 65 -0.49 4.29 10.04
N GLY A 66 -1.78 4.31 9.68
CA GLY A 66 -2.27 5.10 8.54
C GLY A 66 -1.66 4.72 7.19
N SER A 67 -1.18 3.48 7.00
CA SER A 67 -0.54 3.06 5.75
C SER A 67 -1.53 3.11 4.58
N SER A 68 -1.11 3.61 3.41
CA SER A 68 -1.91 3.56 2.18
C SER A 68 -1.88 2.18 1.51
N LEU A 69 -2.70 1.97 0.48
CA LEU A 69 -2.61 0.77 -0.36
C LEU A 69 -1.21 0.62 -1.00
N LEU A 70 -0.60 1.74 -1.40
CA LEU A 70 0.73 1.76 -2.02
C LEU A 70 1.81 1.30 -1.03
N HIS A 71 1.71 1.71 0.24
CA HIS A 71 2.58 1.19 1.32
C HIS A 71 2.46 -0.32 1.46
N ASN A 72 1.24 -0.85 1.51
CA ASN A 72 1.02 -2.30 1.63
C ASN A 72 1.52 -3.08 0.41
N ALA A 73 1.38 -2.56 -0.80
CA ALA A 73 1.89 -3.20 -2.01
C ALA A 73 3.43 -3.32 -1.97
N ILE A 74 4.12 -2.26 -1.51
CA ILE A 74 5.56 -2.29 -1.27
C ILE A 74 5.88 -3.31 -0.18
N ARG A 75 5.25 -3.21 0.99
CA ARG A 75 5.47 -4.10 2.15
C ARG A 75 5.34 -5.58 1.84
N TYR A 76 4.37 -5.94 1.01
CA TYR A 76 4.16 -7.33 0.60
C TYR A 76 4.84 -7.70 -0.73
N GLY A 77 5.60 -6.80 -1.35
CA GLY A 77 6.39 -7.05 -2.55
C GLY A 77 5.54 -7.34 -3.78
N LYS A 78 4.37 -6.68 -3.90
CA LYS A 78 3.41 -6.90 -4.98
C LYS A 78 3.56 -5.85 -6.08
N MET A 79 4.54 -6.04 -6.95
CA MET A 79 4.89 -5.07 -7.99
C MET A 79 3.75 -4.84 -8.99
N ASP A 80 3.03 -5.89 -9.36
CA ASP A 80 1.87 -5.83 -10.26
C ASP A 80 0.72 -5.00 -9.69
N ILE A 81 0.46 -5.15 -8.39
CA ILE A 81 -0.53 -4.34 -7.66
C ILE A 81 -0.03 -2.91 -7.50
N PHE A 82 1.23 -2.72 -7.12
CA PHE A 82 1.85 -1.39 -7.01
C PHE A 82 1.73 -0.59 -8.32
N ASP A 83 2.01 -1.24 -9.46
CA ASP A 83 1.91 -0.63 -10.79
C ASP A 83 0.48 -0.18 -11.08
N TYR A 84 -0.47 -1.08 -10.83
CA TYR A 84 -1.88 -0.77 -11.02
C TYR A 84 -2.34 0.39 -10.12
N LEU A 85 -1.94 0.42 -8.84
CA LEU A 85 -2.30 1.50 -7.92
C LEU A 85 -1.79 2.86 -8.42
N ILE A 86 -0.54 2.93 -8.91
CA ILE A 86 -0.01 4.16 -9.53
C ILE A 86 -0.80 4.55 -10.78
N GLU A 87 -1.15 3.58 -11.64
CA GLU A 87 -1.97 3.85 -12.83
C GLU A 87 -3.37 4.39 -12.49
N GLN A 88 -3.92 4.00 -11.34
CA GLN A 88 -5.21 4.50 -10.84
C GLN A 88 -5.09 5.82 -10.06
N GLY A 89 -3.90 6.43 -9.99
CA GLY A 89 -3.70 7.72 -9.34
C GLY A 89 -3.53 7.64 -7.82
N ALA A 90 -2.95 6.54 -7.32
CA ALA A 90 -2.45 6.52 -5.95
C ALA A 90 -1.45 7.67 -5.74
N ASP A 91 -1.61 8.38 -4.62
CA ASP A 91 -0.71 9.42 -4.16
C ASP A 91 0.66 8.79 -3.86
N ILE A 92 1.61 9.11 -4.72
CA ILE A 92 2.97 8.56 -4.69
C ILE A 92 3.75 9.02 -3.47
N ASP A 93 3.34 10.16 -2.88
CA ASP A 93 3.99 10.81 -1.75
C ASP A 93 3.11 10.76 -0.48
N PHE A 94 2.06 9.92 -0.48
CA PHE A 94 1.16 9.75 0.66
C PHE A 94 1.97 9.55 1.95
N MET A 95 1.73 10.35 2.98
CA MET A 95 2.37 10.16 4.27
C MET A 95 1.49 9.35 5.20
N ASP A 96 2.01 8.23 5.69
CA ASP A 96 1.36 7.49 6.75
C ASP A 96 1.32 8.28 8.08
N ALA A 97 0.67 7.74 9.10
CA ALA A 97 0.49 8.45 10.38
C ALA A 97 1.80 8.74 11.12
N VAL A 98 2.91 8.08 10.73
CA VAL A 98 4.25 8.25 11.30
C VAL A 98 5.14 9.11 10.37
N GLY A 99 4.59 9.56 9.24
CA GLY A 99 5.25 10.41 8.25
C GLY A 99 6.15 9.64 7.29
N TRP A 100 5.93 8.35 7.09
CA TRP A 100 6.62 7.58 6.05
C TRP A 100 5.90 7.76 4.72
N THR A 101 6.68 8.00 3.66
CA THR A 101 6.20 7.94 2.28
C THR A 101 6.44 6.54 1.72
N PRO A 102 5.78 6.16 0.61
CA PRO A 102 6.06 4.91 -0.10
C PRO A 102 7.55 4.75 -0.44
N LEU A 103 8.25 5.83 -0.80
CA LEU A 103 9.69 5.79 -1.09
C LEU A 103 10.49 5.41 0.16
N MET A 104 10.14 5.95 1.32
CA MET A 104 10.78 5.58 2.58
C MET A 104 10.42 4.16 3.04
N GLU A 105 9.19 3.69 2.82
CA GLU A 105 8.78 2.30 3.08
C GLU A 105 9.64 1.32 2.28
N SER A 106 9.89 1.62 0.99
CA SER A 106 10.74 0.77 0.15
C SER A 106 12.16 0.61 0.71
N ILE A 107 12.68 1.63 1.39
CA ILE A 107 13.97 1.58 2.07
C ILE A 107 13.89 0.76 3.36
N ILE A 108 12.86 0.93 4.19
CA ILE A 108 12.70 0.08 5.41
C ILE A 108 12.69 -1.40 5.01
N ASP A 109 11.96 -1.73 3.96
CA ASP A 109 11.78 -3.11 3.52
C ASP A 109 12.89 -3.63 2.61
N GLY A 110 13.87 -2.78 2.24
CA GLY A 110 15.01 -3.17 1.40
C GLY A 110 14.63 -3.56 -0.02
N LYS A 111 13.70 -2.82 -0.64
CA LYS A 111 13.10 -3.08 -1.96
C LYS A 111 13.45 -1.99 -2.99
N PRO A 112 14.72 -1.91 -3.43
CA PRO A 112 15.19 -0.85 -4.31
C PRO A 112 14.45 -0.79 -5.65
N GLU A 113 13.90 -1.90 -6.14
CA GLU A 113 13.11 -1.94 -7.37
C GLU A 113 11.82 -1.10 -7.27
N PHE A 114 11.18 -1.07 -6.11
CA PHE A 114 10.03 -0.19 -5.87
C PHE A 114 10.49 1.27 -5.72
N GLY A 115 11.57 1.50 -4.97
CA GLY A 115 12.15 2.84 -4.80
C GLY A 115 12.55 3.49 -6.12
N ALA A 116 13.24 2.75 -6.99
CA ALA A 116 13.64 3.22 -8.31
C ALA A 116 12.43 3.59 -9.17
N LYS A 117 11.34 2.80 -9.08
CA LYS A 117 10.11 3.07 -9.81
C LYS A 117 9.37 4.29 -9.27
N LEU A 118 9.32 4.47 -7.95
CA LEU A 118 8.77 5.65 -7.31
C LEU A 118 9.50 6.91 -7.76
N VAL A 119 10.84 6.91 -7.72
CA VAL A 119 11.66 8.04 -8.20
C VAL A 119 11.44 8.30 -9.68
N ALA A 120 11.42 7.25 -10.52
CA ALA A 120 11.15 7.40 -11.95
C ALA A 120 9.74 7.95 -12.26
N LYS A 121 8.80 7.79 -11.32
CA LYS A 121 7.43 8.33 -11.40
C LYS A 121 7.28 9.69 -10.72
N GLY A 122 8.36 10.25 -10.17
CA GLY A 122 8.41 11.61 -9.65
C GLY A 122 8.13 11.73 -8.15
N ALA A 123 8.31 10.67 -7.36
CA ALA A 123 8.22 10.77 -5.89
C ALA A 123 9.17 11.84 -5.34
N ASP A 124 8.67 12.66 -4.42
CA ASP A 124 9.46 13.73 -3.79
C ASP A 124 10.47 13.14 -2.79
N GLN A 125 11.72 13.08 -3.22
CA GLN A 125 12.85 12.58 -2.43
C GLN A 125 13.22 13.48 -1.25
N THR A 126 12.70 14.72 -1.22
CA THR A 126 13.03 15.74 -0.22
C THR A 126 12.13 15.70 1.00
N ILE A 127 10.98 15.01 0.92
CA ILE A 127 10.07 14.83 2.06
C ILE A 127 10.84 14.18 3.21
N ALA A 128 10.67 14.76 4.39
CA ALA A 128 11.26 14.26 5.63
C ALA A 128 10.16 13.75 6.55
N ASN A 129 10.35 12.57 7.12
CA ASN A 129 9.43 12.03 8.12
C ASN A 129 9.42 12.84 9.41
N GLN A 130 8.59 12.46 10.38
CA GLN A 130 8.48 13.15 11.67
C GLN A 130 9.80 13.21 12.48
N ARG A 131 10.81 12.42 12.10
CA ARG A 131 12.16 12.43 12.71
C ARG A 131 13.16 13.29 11.93
N GLY A 132 12.71 14.00 10.89
CA GLY A 132 13.54 14.83 10.02
C GLY A 132 14.40 14.04 9.03
N ALA A 133 14.12 12.75 8.81
CA ALA A 133 14.88 11.93 7.87
C ALA A 133 14.14 11.81 6.54
N ASN A 134 14.83 12.13 5.43
CA ASN A 134 14.36 11.86 4.08
C ASN A 134 14.86 10.49 3.56
N ALA A 135 14.45 10.12 2.35
CA ALA A 135 14.81 8.84 1.74
C ALA A 135 16.34 8.59 1.71
N LYS A 136 17.13 9.56 1.25
CA LYS A 136 18.59 9.42 1.17
C LYS A 136 19.25 9.26 2.53
N MET A 137 18.81 10.02 3.54
CA MET A 137 19.31 9.87 4.91
C MET A 137 19.02 8.48 5.47
N LEU A 138 17.84 7.93 5.18
CA LEU A 138 17.47 6.57 5.59
C LEU A 138 18.31 5.50 4.88
N ALA A 139 18.47 5.60 3.57
CA ALA A 139 19.30 4.68 2.78
C ALA A 139 20.76 4.65 3.30
N MET A 140 21.34 5.83 3.59
CA MET A 140 22.67 5.93 4.20
C MET A 140 22.71 5.31 5.61
N LYS A 141 21.71 5.62 6.46
CA LYS A 141 21.61 5.11 7.83
C LYS A 141 21.56 3.58 7.87
N PHE A 142 20.84 2.96 6.94
CA PHE A 142 20.70 1.51 6.85
C PHE A 142 21.78 0.85 5.97
N GLY A 143 22.69 1.62 5.37
CA GLY A 143 23.76 1.10 4.52
C GLY A 143 23.28 0.48 3.20
N GLN A 144 22.12 0.89 2.70
CA GLN A 144 21.51 0.31 1.51
C GLN A 144 21.98 1.03 0.24
N SER A 145 23.16 0.64 -0.26
CA SER A 145 23.82 1.29 -1.40
C SER A 145 23.00 1.29 -2.69
N ALA A 146 22.17 0.26 -2.92
CA ALA A 146 21.33 0.16 -4.11
C ALA A 146 20.37 1.35 -4.28
N PHE A 147 19.88 1.93 -3.18
CA PHE A 147 19.04 3.14 -3.24
C PHE A 147 19.84 4.38 -3.60
N LEU A 148 21.12 4.45 -3.22
CA LEU A 148 21.99 5.59 -3.52
C LEU A 148 22.35 5.68 -5.01
N GLU A 149 22.05 4.65 -5.80
CA GLU A 149 22.23 4.66 -7.26
C GLU A 149 21.19 5.54 -7.97
N PHE A 150 20.04 5.78 -7.34
CA PHE A 150 18.94 6.55 -7.93
C PHE A 150 18.41 7.69 -7.03
N LEU A 151 18.94 7.86 -5.81
CA LEU A 151 18.59 8.98 -4.93
C LEU A 151 19.57 10.14 -5.07
N ASP A 152 19.05 11.35 -5.34
CA ASP A 152 19.82 12.57 -5.59
C ASP A 152 20.37 13.25 -4.33
#